data_AF-A0A972WBH7-F1
#
_entry.id   AF-A0A972WBH7-F1
#
_cell.length_a   1.000
_cell.length_b   1.000
_cell.length_c   1.000
_cell.angle_alpha   90.00
_cell.angle_beta   90.00
_cell.angle_gamma   90.00
#
_symmetry.space_group_name_H-M   'P 1'
#
loop_
_entity.id
_entity.type
_entity.pdbx_description
1 polymer ?
#
loop_
_entity_poly.entity_id
_entity_poly.type
_entity_poly.pdbx_seq_one_letter_code
_entity_poly.pdbx_strand_id
1 'polypeptide(L)'
;MNQQTPILFTDEQVQRYIADGYVIVDSNLAPAFHADVAEQLDYTLANELPHPGDNIVPRVPALDELCESPVVRGALISLLGEKFVMLPHRFPHNSEPLGEDVGNVFDPFEHQPKMGKGSISGSGWHQDGHSHSGRSRWHTSRAVNVFYFPHDTPLKMGPTRFLAGSHLYATLRGMCAEQVVFQTIPAGSVVIAHFDLGHAGTPNNTNASRYMVKFVAVRTQNPTAASWDHQDSEWCTPDDLKTPHDVPVVWKSLWNWMRGVDRSEVLAQPSPEGLTALIEGLRTEDQGQRLSNLYALIAAGAPAVGGLVDTLLATAGLGRHESLDSTDKGYYAMSEDAHERRFGERQFVPEDSAIALAAIGAAAMPKLKSLLSHDDPWIRINAAYALGDAGPQIAGSCADDIAKLLDDSERNVVRAALDALCVLGTFGKSAVKRLHRFLAEDHEGWKVETDGEPRLGWHWTMQNQARYLSALALLALVSNANAASAEVEAALITALDDETGYTPAMACLALERLGTVSAMRAAIRYLSVRRLDASHNNSLSRTGGIAKAHRDVISARLAASA
;
A
#
# COMPACT_ATOMS: atom_id res chain seq x y z
N MET A 1 19.12 20.99 -4.78
CA MET A 1 18.67 20.51 -3.46
C MET A 1 19.92 20.11 -2.69
N ASN A 2 20.14 20.65 -1.49
CA ASN A 2 21.13 20.07 -0.59
C ASN A 2 20.60 18.71 -0.19
N GLN A 3 21.16 17.62 -0.73
CA GLN A 3 20.85 16.28 -0.25
C GLN A 3 21.40 16.16 1.17
N GLN A 4 20.56 16.49 2.15
CA GLN A 4 20.87 16.24 3.54
C GLN A 4 20.87 14.73 3.76
N THR A 5 21.85 14.24 4.53
CA THR A 5 22.00 12.81 4.83
C THR A 5 20.72 12.30 5.51
N PRO A 6 20.08 11.23 5.00
CA PRO A 6 18.92 10.62 5.65
C PRO A 6 19.24 10.18 7.09
N ILE A 7 18.29 10.34 8.00
CA ILE A 7 18.37 9.85 9.38
C ILE A 7 17.63 8.51 9.43
N LEU A 8 18.38 7.42 9.40
CA LEU A 8 17.84 6.06 9.40
C LEU A 8 17.24 5.71 10.77
N PHE A 9 16.29 4.78 10.77
CA PHE A 9 15.78 4.19 12.00
C PHE A 9 16.82 3.34 12.71
N THR A 10 16.69 3.27 14.03
CA THR A 10 17.41 2.31 14.87
C THR A 10 16.74 0.93 14.81
N ASP A 11 17.42 -0.10 15.33
CA ASP A 11 16.85 -1.43 15.51
C ASP A 11 15.51 -1.39 16.27
N GLU A 12 15.45 -0.64 17.38
CA GLU A 12 14.25 -0.52 18.21
C GLU A 12 13.07 0.07 17.43
N GLN A 13 13.30 1.07 16.58
CA GLN A 13 12.23 1.67 15.76
C GLN A 13 11.71 0.70 14.69
N VAL A 14 12.60 -0.08 14.06
CA VAL A 14 12.20 -1.11 13.09
C VAL A 14 11.49 -2.28 13.79
N GLN A 15 11.97 -2.71 14.96
CA GLN A 15 11.30 -3.73 15.79
C GLN A 15 9.91 -3.25 16.21
N ARG A 16 9.78 -1.98 16.60
CA ARG A 16 8.48 -1.39 16.92
C ARG A 16 7.53 -1.39 15.73
N TYR A 17 8.02 -0.99 14.56
CA TYR A 17 7.24 -1.05 13.32
C TYR A 17 6.76 -2.47 13.01
N ILE A 18 7.63 -3.49 13.15
CA ILE A 18 7.25 -4.90 12.90
C ILE A 18 6.21 -5.39 13.90
N ALA A 19 6.31 -4.99 15.18
CA ALA A 19 5.39 -5.46 16.21
C ALA A 19 4.01 -4.79 16.13
N ASP A 20 3.98 -3.47 16.03
CA ASP A 20 2.74 -2.68 16.10
C ASP A 20 2.18 -2.30 14.72
N GLY A 21 3.01 -2.31 13.68
CA GLY A 21 2.65 -1.91 12.33
C GLY A 21 2.75 -0.41 12.04
N TYR A 22 3.27 0.41 12.97
CA TYR A 22 3.49 1.84 12.72
C TYR A 22 4.60 2.43 13.62
N VAL A 23 5.11 3.58 13.20
CA VAL A 23 5.98 4.47 13.99
C VAL A 23 5.55 5.92 13.73
N ILE A 24 5.64 6.77 14.75
CA ILE A 24 5.38 8.21 14.61
C ILE A 24 6.71 8.94 14.75
N VAL A 25 7.01 9.81 13.78
CA VAL A 25 8.23 10.61 13.75
C VAL A 25 7.88 12.09 13.69
N ASP A 26 8.72 12.92 14.31
CA ASP A 26 8.73 14.36 14.04
C ASP A 26 9.54 14.60 12.76
N SER A 27 8.97 15.31 11.79
CA SER A 27 9.68 15.65 10.55
C SER A 27 10.95 16.51 10.78
N ASN A 28 11.08 17.13 11.97
CA ASN A 28 12.12 18.08 12.35
C ASN A 28 12.21 19.31 11.44
N LEU A 29 11.15 19.60 10.68
CA LEU A 29 11.03 20.82 9.90
C LEU A 29 10.58 21.99 10.78
N ALA A 30 10.85 23.21 10.34
CA ALA A 30 10.53 24.39 11.12
C ALA A 30 9.00 24.54 11.31
N PRO A 31 8.50 25.00 12.48
CA PRO A 31 7.07 25.22 12.68
C PRO A 31 6.40 26.10 11.61
N ALA A 32 7.13 27.09 11.06
CA ALA A 32 6.64 27.93 9.97
C ALA A 32 6.34 27.15 8.68
N PHE A 33 7.11 26.09 8.37
CA PHE A 33 6.85 25.22 7.23
C PHE A 33 5.48 24.53 7.38
N HIS A 34 5.18 24.00 8.56
CA HIS A 34 3.92 23.32 8.82
C HIS A 34 2.73 24.28 8.72
N ALA A 35 2.86 25.49 9.28
CA ALA A 35 1.87 26.54 9.17
C ALA A 35 1.60 26.94 7.71
N ASP A 36 2.64 27.13 6.90
CA ASP A 36 2.51 27.48 5.47
C ASP A 36 1.82 26.36 4.67
N VAL A 37 2.10 25.10 4.99
CA VAL A 37 1.43 23.95 4.38
C VAL A 37 -0.04 23.90 4.78
N ALA A 38 -0.35 24.11 6.07
CA ALA A 38 -1.73 24.15 6.56
C ALA A 38 -2.55 25.27 5.89
N GLU A 39 -1.99 26.48 5.74
CA GLU A 39 -2.65 27.59 5.04
C GLU A 39 -2.93 27.24 3.56
N GLN A 40 -1.96 26.65 2.87
CA GLN A 40 -2.13 26.26 1.47
C GLN A 40 -3.15 25.14 1.28
N LEU A 41 -3.21 24.17 2.20
CA LEU A 41 -4.21 23.11 2.20
C LEU A 41 -5.60 23.68 2.45
N ASP A 42 -5.76 24.51 3.49
CA ASP A 42 -7.03 25.21 3.80
C ASP A 42 -7.54 25.98 2.58
N TYR A 43 -6.67 26.80 1.99
CA TYR A 43 -7.03 27.56 0.79
C TYR A 43 -7.46 26.64 -0.35
N THR A 44 -6.68 25.59 -0.63
CA THR A 44 -6.92 24.71 -1.78
C THR A 44 -8.23 23.97 -1.61
N LEU A 45 -8.46 23.35 -0.45
CA LEU A 45 -9.65 22.56 -0.17
C LEU A 45 -10.92 23.42 -0.10
N ALA A 46 -10.81 24.69 0.34
CA ALA A 46 -11.94 25.61 0.37
C ALA A 46 -12.30 26.20 -1.01
N ASN A 47 -11.36 26.28 -1.94
CA ASN A 47 -11.53 27.07 -3.18
C ASN A 47 -11.49 26.27 -4.48
N GLU A 48 -10.89 25.08 -4.51
CA GLU A 48 -10.77 24.26 -5.72
C GLU A 48 -11.89 23.21 -5.82
N LEU A 49 -12.56 23.18 -6.97
CA LEU A 49 -13.57 22.18 -7.32
C LEU A 49 -13.28 21.65 -8.73
N PRO A 50 -13.31 20.31 -8.95
CA PRO A 50 -13.48 19.27 -7.93
C PRO A 50 -12.33 19.24 -6.92
N HIS A 51 -12.51 18.51 -5.82
CA HIS A 51 -11.47 18.30 -4.81
C HIS A 51 -10.14 17.86 -5.49
N PRO A 52 -8.97 18.41 -5.10
CA PRO A 52 -7.71 18.21 -5.83
C PRO A 52 -7.27 16.73 -5.88
N GLY A 53 -7.65 15.94 -4.87
CA GLY A 53 -7.30 14.52 -4.76
C GLY A 53 -5.80 14.31 -4.86
N ASP A 54 -5.37 13.37 -5.70
CA ASP A 54 -3.96 13.04 -5.93
C ASP A 54 -3.13 14.19 -6.55
N ASN A 55 -3.76 15.25 -7.05
CA ASN A 55 -3.07 16.42 -7.60
C ASN A 55 -2.69 17.47 -6.53
N ILE A 56 -2.71 17.11 -5.25
CA ILE A 56 -2.38 18.07 -4.18
C ILE A 56 -0.93 18.53 -4.19
N VAL A 57 0.03 17.67 -4.57
CA VAL A 57 1.47 18.01 -4.51
C VAL A 57 1.84 19.16 -5.47
N PRO A 58 1.40 19.17 -6.76
CA PRO A 58 1.56 20.36 -7.61
C PRO A 58 1.01 21.64 -6.98
N ARG A 59 -0.06 21.51 -6.19
CA ARG A 59 -0.75 22.64 -5.56
C ARG A 59 -0.11 23.06 -4.23
N VAL A 60 0.52 22.15 -3.51
CA VAL A 60 1.27 22.41 -2.27
C VAL A 60 2.65 21.76 -2.39
N PRO A 61 3.59 22.35 -3.16
CA PRO A 61 4.86 21.70 -3.49
C PRO A 61 5.74 21.35 -2.29
N ALA A 62 5.58 22.07 -1.17
CA ALA A 62 6.26 21.78 0.09
C ALA A 62 5.99 20.37 0.61
N LEU A 63 4.89 19.71 0.20
CA LEU A 63 4.63 18.31 0.53
C LEU A 63 5.71 17.35 -0.02
N ASP A 64 6.36 17.71 -1.13
CA ASP A 64 7.50 16.95 -1.67
C ASP A 64 8.75 17.13 -0.81
N GLU A 65 9.02 18.37 -0.35
CA GLU A 65 10.11 18.67 0.58
C GLU A 65 9.96 17.92 1.92
N LEU A 66 8.73 17.76 2.41
CA LEU A 66 8.45 16.91 3.57
C LEU A 66 8.89 15.46 3.33
N CYS A 67 8.54 14.88 2.18
CA CYS A 67 8.88 13.49 1.86
C CYS A 67 10.39 13.29 1.72
N GLU A 68 11.12 14.32 1.27
CA GLU A 68 12.57 14.31 1.13
C GLU A 68 13.32 14.80 2.39
N SER A 69 12.60 15.16 3.47
CA SER A 69 13.24 15.56 4.72
C SER A 69 14.08 14.40 5.29
N PRO A 70 15.22 14.67 5.97
CA PRO A 70 16.11 13.61 6.44
C PRO A 70 15.43 12.52 7.27
N VAL A 71 14.50 12.91 8.14
CA VAL A 71 13.80 11.97 9.04
C VAL A 71 12.79 11.14 8.27
N VAL A 72 11.93 11.77 7.46
CA VAL A 72 10.87 11.07 6.72
C VAL A 72 11.49 10.16 5.67
N ARG A 73 12.45 10.68 4.90
CA ARG A 73 13.16 9.91 3.90
C ARG A 73 13.96 8.76 4.51
N GLY A 74 14.64 9.00 5.63
CA GLY A 74 15.40 7.98 6.34
C GLY A 74 14.52 6.85 6.89
N ALA A 75 13.37 7.19 7.46
CA ALA A 75 12.34 6.22 7.87
C ALA A 75 11.88 5.34 6.68
N LEU A 76 11.58 5.95 5.53
CA LEU A 76 11.16 5.22 4.33
C LEU A 76 12.28 4.30 3.80
N ILE A 77 13.53 4.75 3.78
CA ILE A 77 14.68 3.89 3.42
C ILE A 77 14.79 2.71 4.38
N SER A 78 14.67 2.96 5.69
CA SER A 78 14.78 1.92 6.71
C SER A 78 13.74 0.81 6.54
N LEU A 79 12.52 1.14 6.11
CA LEU A 79 11.42 0.18 5.98
C LEU A 79 11.26 -0.41 4.56
N LEU A 80 11.62 0.33 3.51
CA LEU A 80 11.34 -0.04 2.11
C LEU A 80 12.60 -0.19 1.23
N GLY A 81 13.78 0.17 1.74
CA GLY A 81 15.05 0.17 1.01
C GLY A 81 15.26 1.43 0.16
N GLU A 82 16.50 1.70 -0.25
CA GLU A 82 16.89 2.96 -0.89
C GLU A 82 16.12 3.34 -2.16
N LYS A 83 15.75 2.33 -2.96
CA LYS A 83 15.02 2.52 -4.22
C LYS A 83 13.51 2.41 -4.06
N PHE A 84 12.95 2.65 -2.88
CA PHE A 84 11.50 2.81 -2.73
C PHE A 84 10.97 3.85 -3.73
N VAL A 85 9.68 3.76 -4.05
CA VAL A 85 9.01 4.74 -4.90
C VAL A 85 7.80 5.27 -4.17
N MET A 86 7.61 6.56 -4.29
CA MET A 86 6.40 7.20 -3.89
C MET A 86 5.33 6.99 -4.97
N LEU A 87 4.20 6.42 -4.61
CA LEU A 87 3.09 6.20 -5.53
C LEU A 87 2.32 7.48 -5.83
N PRO A 88 1.58 7.55 -6.96
CA PRO A 88 0.80 8.72 -7.35
C PRO A 88 -0.32 9.06 -6.36
N HIS A 89 -0.71 8.12 -5.50
CA HIS A 89 -1.69 8.38 -4.46
C HIS A 89 -1.14 9.35 -3.41
N ARG A 90 -1.71 10.56 -3.39
CA ARG A 90 -1.25 11.76 -2.69
C ARG A 90 -2.48 12.53 -2.21
N PHE A 91 -3.17 12.04 -1.19
CA PHE A 91 -4.52 12.46 -0.91
C PHE A 91 -4.62 13.35 0.33
N PRO A 92 -5.08 14.61 0.21
CA PRO A 92 -5.42 15.39 1.38
C PRO A 92 -6.75 14.88 1.95
N HIS A 93 -6.79 14.66 3.25
CA HIS A 93 -7.98 14.27 4.02
C HIS A 93 -8.36 15.39 4.97
N ASN A 94 -9.54 15.98 4.78
CA ASN A 94 -10.16 16.89 5.74
C ASN A 94 -11.16 16.16 6.67
N SER A 95 -11.25 16.64 7.91
CA SER A 95 -12.34 16.37 8.84
C SER A 95 -12.93 17.69 9.28
N GLU A 96 -14.17 17.96 8.87
CA GLU A 96 -14.90 19.19 9.16
C GLU A 96 -15.52 19.17 10.56
N PRO A 97 -15.66 20.32 11.23
CA PRO A 97 -16.42 20.46 12.46
C PRO A 97 -17.81 19.80 12.39
N LEU A 98 -18.22 19.13 13.47
CA LEU A 98 -19.58 18.57 13.57
C LEU A 98 -20.67 19.64 13.60
N GLY A 99 -20.35 20.86 14.04
CA GLY A 99 -21.27 22.00 14.08
C GLY A 99 -22.28 21.98 15.25
N GLU A 100 -22.28 20.92 16.06
CA GLU A 100 -23.07 20.77 17.29
C GLU A 100 -22.10 20.68 18.48
N ASP A 101 -22.47 21.22 19.65
CA ASP A 101 -21.72 21.03 20.91
C ASP A 101 -22.01 19.62 21.44
N VAL A 102 -21.59 18.60 20.67
CA VAL A 102 -21.62 17.21 21.06
C VAL A 102 -20.52 17.03 22.10
N GLY A 103 -20.93 17.00 23.38
CA GLY A 103 -20.02 16.87 24.51
C GLY A 103 -18.98 15.74 24.31
N ASN A 104 -17.85 15.87 25.01
CA ASN A 104 -16.57 15.14 24.88
C ASN A 104 -16.57 13.59 24.82
N VAL A 105 -17.68 12.89 24.70
CA VAL A 105 -17.75 11.43 24.80
C VAL A 105 -17.78 10.80 23.40
N PHE A 106 -16.63 10.83 22.72
CA PHE A 106 -16.36 9.95 21.59
C PHE A 106 -15.67 8.69 22.12
N ASP A 107 -16.21 7.51 21.81
CA ASP A 107 -15.52 6.23 22.06
C ASP A 107 -14.49 5.99 20.94
N PRO A 108 -13.18 5.96 21.25
CA PRO A 108 -12.13 5.72 20.27
C PRO A 108 -12.26 4.41 19.50
N PHE A 109 -13.03 3.44 19.99
CA PHE A 109 -13.26 2.16 19.30
C PHE A 109 -14.51 2.14 18.41
N GLU A 110 -15.42 3.11 18.52
CA GLU A 110 -16.70 3.14 17.78
C GLU A 110 -16.50 2.95 16.27
N HIS A 111 -17.22 2.03 15.63
CA HIS A 111 -17.13 1.88 14.17
C HIS A 111 -17.99 2.94 13.46
N GLN A 112 -17.38 3.69 12.53
CA GLN A 112 -18.07 4.63 11.64
C GLN A 112 -18.88 5.72 12.36
N PRO A 113 -18.28 6.45 13.33
CA PRO A 113 -18.95 7.55 14.01
C PRO A 113 -19.36 8.65 13.02
N LYS A 114 -20.35 9.46 13.43
CA LYS A 114 -20.84 10.62 12.67
C LYS A 114 -19.68 11.61 12.41
N MET A 115 -19.52 12.02 11.17
CA MET A 115 -18.51 13.01 10.75
C MET A 115 -19.17 14.34 10.38
N GLY A 116 -18.43 15.44 10.50
CA GLY A 116 -18.91 16.76 10.08
C GLY A 116 -19.20 16.80 8.58
N LYS A 117 -20.21 17.56 8.18
CA LYS A 117 -20.62 17.67 6.78
C LYS A 117 -19.46 18.21 5.93
N GLY A 118 -19.08 17.50 4.88
CA GLY A 118 -17.95 17.85 4.01
C GLY A 118 -16.64 17.15 4.37
N SER A 119 -16.61 16.37 5.46
CA SER A 119 -15.46 15.50 5.77
C SER A 119 -15.29 14.41 4.72
N ILE A 120 -14.08 14.24 4.22
CA ILE A 120 -13.75 13.13 3.31
C ILE A 120 -13.08 11.95 4.01
N SER A 121 -12.63 12.13 5.25
CA SER A 121 -12.03 11.05 6.04
C SER A 121 -13.03 9.91 6.31
N GLY A 122 -12.70 8.68 5.89
CA GLY A 122 -13.50 7.50 6.22
C GLY A 122 -13.42 7.18 7.71
N SER A 123 -14.56 7.15 8.41
CA SER A 123 -14.60 6.94 9.87
C SER A 123 -14.82 5.48 10.28
N GLY A 124 -15.22 4.60 9.35
CA GLY A 124 -15.27 3.16 9.59
C GLY A 124 -13.88 2.56 9.72
N TRP A 125 -13.70 1.59 10.62
CA TRP A 125 -12.50 0.76 10.64
C TRP A 125 -12.36 0.06 9.29
N HIS A 126 -11.20 0.22 8.67
CA HIS A 126 -10.86 -0.41 7.40
C HIS A 126 -9.36 -0.62 7.32
N GLN A 127 -8.97 -1.51 6.43
CA GLN A 127 -7.63 -1.56 5.87
C GLN A 127 -7.71 -0.99 4.45
N ASP A 128 -6.63 -0.37 3.99
CA ASP A 128 -6.64 0.25 2.66
C ASP A 128 -6.68 -0.77 1.53
N GLY A 129 -7.22 -0.31 0.41
CA GLY A 129 -7.01 -0.90 -0.90
C GLY A 129 -6.00 -0.10 -1.71
N HIS A 130 -5.22 -0.75 -2.57
CA HIS A 130 -4.24 -0.07 -3.43
C HIS A 130 -4.92 0.62 -4.61
N SER A 131 -5.54 1.79 -4.43
CA SER A 131 -6.03 2.68 -5.52
C SER A 131 -6.71 1.93 -6.69
N HIS A 132 -7.61 0.99 -6.39
CA HIS A 132 -8.30 0.14 -7.38
C HIS A 132 -7.42 -0.80 -8.21
N SER A 133 -6.14 -0.98 -7.90
CA SER A 133 -5.21 -1.89 -8.61
C SER A 133 -5.22 -3.34 -8.13
N GLY A 134 -6.00 -3.67 -7.09
CA GLY A 134 -6.22 -5.07 -6.66
C GLY A 134 -4.98 -5.81 -6.19
N ARG A 135 -4.04 -5.13 -5.55
CA ARG A 135 -2.78 -5.74 -5.11
C ARG A 135 -2.99 -6.63 -3.89
N SER A 136 -2.05 -7.53 -3.67
CA SER A 136 -2.09 -8.44 -2.52
C SER A 136 -1.92 -7.70 -1.19
N ARG A 137 -2.60 -8.19 -0.15
CA ARG A 137 -2.17 -7.93 1.23
C ARG A 137 -0.84 -8.61 1.48
N TRP A 138 0.07 -7.97 2.20
CA TRP A 138 1.38 -8.53 2.52
C TRP A 138 1.61 -8.56 4.01
N HIS A 139 2.17 -9.65 4.53
CA HIS A 139 2.79 -9.62 5.85
C HIS A 139 4.17 -8.94 5.80
N THR A 140 4.84 -8.97 4.64
CA THR A 140 6.14 -8.35 4.44
C THR A 140 5.98 -6.86 4.16
N SER A 141 6.93 -6.03 4.64
CA SER A 141 6.89 -4.56 4.47
C SER A 141 7.17 -4.16 3.01
N ARG A 142 6.13 -4.26 2.18
CA ARG A 142 6.14 -3.93 0.75
C ARG A 142 5.68 -2.51 0.48
N ALA A 143 4.74 -2.01 1.26
CA ALA A 143 4.23 -0.65 1.15
C ALA A 143 3.94 -0.06 2.52
N VAL A 144 4.05 1.26 2.62
CA VAL A 144 3.66 2.01 3.81
C VAL A 144 2.75 3.17 3.43
N ASN A 145 1.80 3.46 4.31
CA ASN A 145 1.10 4.72 4.36
C ASN A 145 1.93 5.74 5.14
N VAL A 146 1.95 6.97 4.66
CA VAL A 146 2.58 8.13 5.31
C VAL A 146 1.49 9.13 5.59
N PHE A 147 1.12 9.30 6.87
CA PHE A 147 0.10 10.27 7.29
C PHE A 147 0.78 11.50 7.91
N TYR A 148 0.73 12.62 7.21
CA TYR A 148 1.33 13.87 7.66
C TYR A 148 0.30 14.83 8.24
N PHE A 149 0.62 15.40 9.40
CA PHE A 149 -0.22 16.36 10.12
C PHE A 149 0.43 17.76 10.11
N PRO A 150 -0.07 18.70 9.28
CA PRO A 150 0.52 20.03 9.13
C PRO A 150 0.17 20.99 10.28
N HIS A 151 -0.69 20.60 11.20
CA HIS A 151 -1.03 21.40 12.38
C HIS A 151 -1.33 20.49 13.57
N ASP A 152 -1.35 21.08 14.77
CA ASP A 152 -1.69 20.35 15.98
C ASP A 152 -3.08 19.72 15.85
N THR A 153 -3.15 18.44 16.18
CA THR A 153 -4.38 17.65 16.15
C THR A 153 -4.63 17.07 17.54
N PRO A 154 -5.21 17.86 18.47
CA PRO A 154 -5.59 17.37 19.80
C PRO A 154 -6.72 16.36 19.69
N LEU A 155 -6.91 15.53 20.74
CA LEU A 155 -7.97 14.51 20.79
C LEU A 155 -9.35 15.03 20.35
N LYS A 156 -9.74 16.22 20.81
CA LYS A 156 -11.03 16.85 20.45
C LYS A 156 -11.18 17.21 18.96
N MET A 157 -10.06 17.39 18.24
CA MET A 157 -10.05 17.65 16.79
C MET A 157 -10.10 16.35 15.98
N GLY A 158 -9.93 15.21 16.65
CA GLY A 158 -10.07 13.88 16.07
C GLY A 158 -8.86 13.45 15.26
N PRO A 159 -7.72 13.12 15.87
CA PRO A 159 -6.60 12.48 15.18
C PRO A 159 -7.02 11.14 14.56
N THR A 160 -6.29 10.71 13.52
CA THR A 160 -6.45 9.37 12.96
C THR A 160 -6.18 8.35 14.05
N ARG A 161 -7.01 7.32 14.10
CA ARG A 161 -6.93 6.21 15.06
C ARG A 161 -6.51 4.94 14.34
N PHE A 162 -5.73 4.11 15.02
CA PHE A 162 -5.09 2.92 14.45
C PHE A 162 -5.39 1.69 15.30
N LEU A 163 -5.36 0.51 14.70
CA LEU A 163 -5.45 -0.78 15.36
C LEU A 163 -4.07 -1.44 15.35
N ALA A 164 -3.29 -1.27 16.42
CA ALA A 164 -1.95 -1.83 16.51
C ALA A 164 -1.94 -3.36 16.32
N GLY A 165 -0.95 -3.86 15.57
CA GLY A 165 -0.79 -5.28 15.24
C GLY A 165 -1.70 -5.79 14.11
N SER A 166 -2.76 -5.06 13.75
CA SER A 166 -3.74 -5.51 12.73
C SER A 166 -3.20 -5.59 11.30
N HIS A 167 -1.98 -5.09 11.04
CA HIS A 167 -1.34 -5.18 9.73
C HIS A 167 -1.06 -6.63 9.29
N LEU A 168 -1.07 -7.58 10.22
CA LEU A 168 -0.95 -9.01 9.97
C LEU A 168 -2.31 -9.72 9.85
N TYR A 169 -3.41 -8.98 9.96
CA TYR A 169 -4.73 -9.57 9.91
C TYR A 169 -5.20 -9.62 8.47
N ALA A 170 -5.71 -10.79 8.09
CA ALA A 170 -6.43 -10.97 6.83
C ALA A 170 -7.80 -10.27 6.82
N THR A 171 -8.48 -10.26 7.98
CA THR A 171 -9.73 -9.54 8.22
C THR A 171 -9.65 -8.85 9.58
N LEU A 172 -10.28 -7.69 9.74
CA LEU A 172 -10.49 -6.99 11.01
C LEU A 172 -11.51 -7.68 11.93
N ARG A 173 -11.91 -8.93 11.63
CA ARG A 173 -12.67 -9.74 12.58
C ARG A 173 -11.81 -10.03 13.80
N GLY A 174 -12.38 -9.77 14.97
CA GLY A 174 -11.68 -9.92 16.25
C GLY A 174 -10.83 -8.71 16.64
N MET A 175 -10.96 -7.57 15.94
CA MET A 175 -10.40 -6.32 16.46
C MET A 175 -10.98 -5.98 17.84
N CYS A 176 -10.17 -5.39 18.70
CA CYS A 176 -10.58 -5.05 20.06
C CYS A 176 -10.09 -3.66 20.49
N ALA A 177 -10.68 -3.12 21.56
CA ALA A 177 -10.40 -1.77 22.02
C ALA A 177 -8.94 -1.59 22.49
N GLU A 178 -8.31 -2.66 22.98
CA GLU A 178 -6.92 -2.67 23.43
C GLU A 178 -5.92 -2.35 22.30
N GLN A 179 -6.29 -2.59 21.04
CA GLN A 179 -5.48 -2.25 19.87
C GLN A 179 -5.54 -0.75 19.53
N VAL A 180 -6.53 -0.03 20.05
CA VAL A 180 -6.81 1.33 19.60
C VAL A 180 -5.73 2.28 20.09
N VAL A 181 -4.99 2.83 19.12
CA VAL A 181 -4.07 3.93 19.34
C VAL A 181 -4.79 5.22 19.00
N PHE A 182 -5.09 6.01 20.03
CA PHE A 182 -5.74 7.32 19.91
C PHE A 182 -5.06 8.33 20.83
N GLN A 183 -4.24 9.21 20.23
CA GLN A 183 -3.43 10.19 20.96
C GLN A 183 -3.33 11.51 20.21
N THR A 184 -3.02 12.60 20.92
CA THR A 184 -2.74 13.90 20.32
C THR A 184 -1.57 13.78 19.34
N ILE A 185 -1.70 14.39 18.16
CA ILE A 185 -0.66 14.42 17.13
C ILE A 185 -0.21 15.88 16.93
N PRO A 186 1.01 16.25 17.36
CA PRO A 186 1.55 17.60 17.14
C PRO A 186 1.76 17.94 15.66
N ALA A 187 1.76 19.24 15.33
CA ALA A 187 2.13 19.74 14.01
C ALA A 187 3.52 19.22 13.60
N GLY A 188 3.67 18.80 12.35
CA GLY A 188 4.92 18.25 11.83
C GLY A 188 5.12 16.76 12.06
N SER A 189 4.19 16.12 12.77
CA SER A 189 4.24 14.67 12.96
C SER A 189 3.90 13.94 11.67
N VAL A 190 4.62 12.85 11.44
CA VAL A 190 4.40 11.91 10.34
C VAL A 190 4.25 10.52 10.92
N VAL A 191 3.10 9.90 10.67
CA VAL A 191 2.87 8.49 11.00
C VAL A 191 3.28 7.65 9.79
N ILE A 192 4.27 6.79 9.96
CA ILE A 192 4.66 5.78 8.97
C ILE A 192 4.03 4.46 9.40
N ALA A 193 3.04 3.99 8.65
CA ALA A 193 2.27 2.80 8.97
C ALA A 193 2.37 1.75 7.86
N HIS A 194 2.40 0.48 8.23
CA HIS A 194 2.25 -0.62 7.30
C HIS A 194 0.96 -0.41 6.49
N PHE A 195 1.00 -0.66 5.18
CA PHE A 195 -0.14 -0.37 4.30
C PHE A 195 -1.44 -1.05 4.76
N ASP A 196 -1.32 -2.29 5.22
CA ASP A 196 -2.42 -3.10 5.73
C ASP A 196 -2.83 -2.80 7.18
N LEU A 197 -2.28 -1.78 7.84
CA LEU A 197 -2.69 -1.44 9.20
C LEU A 197 -4.14 -0.94 9.22
N GLY A 198 -4.99 -1.55 10.06
CA GLY A 198 -6.35 -1.11 10.29
C GLY A 198 -6.38 0.31 10.88
N HIS A 199 -7.17 1.20 10.30
CA HIS A 199 -7.25 2.59 10.73
C HIS A 199 -8.61 3.22 10.42
N ALA A 200 -8.87 4.38 11.02
CA ALA A 200 -10.08 5.15 10.81
C ALA A 200 -9.90 6.64 11.14
N GLY A 201 -10.73 7.47 10.51
CA GLY A 201 -10.92 8.87 10.92
C GLY A 201 -11.72 8.99 12.21
N THR A 202 -11.62 10.15 12.84
CA THR A 202 -12.29 10.50 14.10
C THR A 202 -13.10 11.79 13.92
N PRO A 203 -14.27 11.94 14.56
CA PRO A 203 -15.06 13.16 14.47
C PRO A 203 -14.31 14.37 15.02
N ASN A 204 -14.55 15.54 14.41
CA ASN A 204 -13.94 16.80 14.81
C ASN A 204 -14.91 17.63 15.65
N ASN A 205 -14.66 17.69 16.96
CA ASN A 205 -15.42 18.46 17.95
C ASN A 205 -14.82 19.86 18.19
N THR A 206 -14.03 20.38 17.25
CA THR A 206 -13.54 21.76 17.28
C THR A 206 -14.27 22.63 16.27
N ASN A 207 -13.90 23.90 16.21
CA ASN A 207 -14.45 24.88 15.28
C ASN A 207 -13.56 25.12 14.03
N ALA A 208 -12.50 24.34 13.86
CA ALA A 208 -11.57 24.44 12.74
C ALA A 208 -11.44 23.08 12.05
N SER A 209 -11.29 23.08 10.73
CA SER A 209 -11.10 21.86 9.94
C SER A 209 -9.75 21.22 10.27
N ARG A 210 -9.72 19.88 10.28
CA ARG A 210 -8.50 19.10 10.50
C ARG A 210 -7.96 18.57 9.17
N TYR A 211 -6.72 18.88 8.86
CA TYR A 211 -6.03 18.42 7.66
C TYR A 211 -5.02 17.31 8.00
N MET A 212 -4.99 16.29 7.15
CA MET A 212 -3.93 15.27 7.14
C MET A 212 -3.69 14.89 5.68
N VAL A 213 -2.44 14.80 5.24
CA VAL A 213 -2.12 14.37 3.88
C VAL A 213 -1.56 12.95 3.92
N LYS A 214 -2.18 12.06 3.14
CA LYS A 214 -1.80 10.67 3.03
C LYS A 214 -0.98 10.45 1.76
N PHE A 215 0.14 9.78 1.90
CA PHE A 215 0.97 9.33 0.81
C PHE A 215 1.13 7.80 0.89
N VAL A 216 1.41 7.17 -0.24
CA VAL A 216 1.79 5.75 -0.27
C VAL A 216 3.19 5.63 -0.85
N ALA A 217 4.04 4.85 -0.18
CA ALA A 217 5.34 4.46 -0.67
C ALA A 217 5.40 2.94 -0.82
N VAL A 218 6.09 2.45 -1.86
CA VAL A 218 6.26 1.02 -2.12
C VAL A 218 7.73 0.68 -2.37
N ARG A 219 8.14 -0.45 -1.82
CA ARG A 219 9.42 -1.11 -2.07
C ARG A 219 9.48 -1.62 -3.51
N THR A 220 10.60 -1.38 -4.20
CA THR A 220 10.86 -1.94 -5.54
C THR A 220 11.93 -3.03 -5.55
N GLN A 221 12.56 -3.30 -4.41
CA GLN A 221 13.63 -4.28 -4.26
C GLN A 221 13.43 -5.11 -3.00
N ASN A 222 13.57 -6.43 -3.13
CA ASN A 222 13.58 -7.30 -1.96
C ASN A 222 14.80 -7.01 -1.09
N PRO A 223 14.67 -7.05 0.25
CA PRO A 223 15.80 -6.87 1.14
C PRO A 223 16.86 -7.95 0.91
N THR A 224 18.12 -7.52 0.82
CA THR A 224 19.31 -8.41 0.78
C THR A 224 20.27 -8.12 1.93
N ALA A 225 20.02 -7.04 2.66
CA ALA A 225 20.68 -6.60 3.87
C ALA A 225 19.71 -5.62 4.58
N ALA A 226 19.94 -5.36 5.86
CA ALA A 226 19.26 -4.28 6.57
C ALA A 226 19.53 -2.91 5.90
N SER A 227 18.49 -2.08 5.77
CA SER A 227 18.56 -0.73 5.18
C SER A 227 18.38 0.40 6.20
N TRP A 228 18.54 0.09 7.49
CA TRP A 228 18.46 1.03 8.61
C TRP A 228 19.79 1.05 9.38
N ASP A 229 19.90 1.84 10.45
CA ASP A 229 21.07 1.84 11.33
C ASP A 229 21.07 0.59 12.23
N HIS A 230 21.39 -0.54 11.59
CA HIS A 230 21.32 -1.88 12.19
C HIS A 230 22.58 -2.21 12.99
N GLN A 231 22.41 -2.51 14.27
CA GLN A 231 23.50 -2.77 15.21
C GLN A 231 23.45 -4.21 15.75
N ASP A 232 22.26 -4.72 16.09
CA ASP A 232 22.06 -6.05 16.65
C ASP A 232 21.23 -6.94 15.72
N SER A 233 21.73 -8.16 15.48
CA SER A 233 21.01 -9.17 14.71
C SER A 233 19.84 -9.79 15.47
N GLU A 234 19.87 -9.79 16.80
CA GLU A 234 18.85 -10.45 17.62
C GLU A 234 17.57 -9.63 17.71
N TRP A 235 16.44 -10.31 17.63
CA TRP A 235 15.14 -9.69 17.86
C TRP A 235 14.94 -9.39 19.34
N CYS A 236 14.64 -8.13 19.66
CA CYS A 236 14.14 -7.71 20.96
C CYS A 236 12.66 -7.31 20.85
N THR A 237 11.78 -7.95 21.63
CA THR A 237 10.37 -7.56 21.68
C THR A 237 10.24 -6.24 22.45
N PRO A 238 9.57 -5.21 21.91
CA PRO A 238 9.34 -3.96 22.64
C PRO A 238 8.56 -4.18 23.95
N ASP A 239 8.97 -3.53 25.05
CA ASP A 239 8.37 -3.74 26.38
C ASP A 239 6.92 -3.23 26.52
N ASP A 240 6.50 -2.25 25.71
CA ASP A 240 5.19 -1.58 25.79
C ASP A 240 4.35 -1.74 24.52
N LEU A 241 4.26 -2.99 24.01
CA LEU A 241 3.44 -3.38 22.85
C LEU A 241 2.06 -2.70 22.87
N LYS A 242 1.62 -2.16 21.72
CA LYS A 242 0.24 -1.67 21.58
C LYS A 242 -0.71 -2.73 21.02
N THR A 243 -0.17 -3.85 20.54
CA THR A 243 -0.94 -5.02 20.12
C THR A 243 -1.25 -5.94 21.31
N PRO A 244 -2.44 -6.57 21.38
CA PRO A 244 -2.80 -7.54 22.42
C PRO A 244 -2.14 -8.92 22.19
N HIS A 245 -1.53 -9.15 21.03
CA HIS A 245 -0.93 -10.43 20.68
C HIS A 245 0.59 -10.40 20.82
N ASP A 246 1.11 -11.26 21.70
CA ASP A 246 2.55 -11.56 21.80
C ASP A 246 2.90 -12.71 20.84
N VAL A 247 3.42 -12.36 19.65
CA VAL A 247 3.67 -13.31 18.55
C VAL A 247 5.13 -13.27 18.07
N PRO A 248 6.12 -13.53 18.94
CA PRO A 248 7.54 -13.31 18.62
C PRO A 248 8.06 -14.18 17.48
N VAL A 249 7.45 -15.35 17.22
CA VAL A 249 7.81 -16.20 16.06
C VAL A 249 7.53 -15.48 14.73
N VAL A 250 6.46 -14.68 14.68
CA VAL A 250 6.08 -13.88 13.51
C VAL A 250 7.06 -12.75 13.31
N TRP A 251 7.30 -11.98 14.38
CA TRP A 251 8.17 -10.81 14.33
C TRP A 251 9.61 -11.16 14.00
N LYS A 252 10.15 -12.23 14.57
CA LYS A 252 11.49 -12.75 14.23
C LYS A 252 11.60 -13.10 12.75
N SER A 253 10.59 -13.76 12.18
CA SER A 253 10.60 -14.10 10.75
C SER A 253 10.56 -12.86 9.85
N LEU A 254 9.78 -11.84 10.21
CA LEU A 254 9.70 -10.57 9.47
C LEU A 254 10.97 -9.73 9.64
N TRP A 255 11.58 -9.74 10.82
CA TRP A 255 12.89 -9.15 11.10
C TRP A 255 13.97 -9.77 10.22
N ASN A 256 14.03 -11.10 10.18
CA ASN A 256 14.94 -11.84 9.30
C ASN A 256 14.73 -11.50 7.83
N TRP A 257 13.47 -11.42 7.38
CA TRP A 257 13.15 -10.98 6.03
C TRP A 257 13.69 -9.57 5.76
N MET A 258 13.44 -8.60 6.64
CA MET A 258 13.94 -7.23 6.50
C MET A 258 15.47 -7.14 6.52
N ARG A 259 16.16 -8.03 7.25
CA ARG A 259 17.63 -8.16 7.25
C ARG A 259 18.17 -8.85 6.00
N GLY A 260 17.32 -9.44 5.16
CA GLY A 260 17.73 -10.17 3.95
C GLY A 260 18.31 -11.56 4.23
N VAL A 261 18.01 -12.15 5.39
CA VAL A 261 18.42 -13.52 5.77
C VAL A 261 17.25 -14.50 5.70
N ASP A 262 17.51 -15.78 5.97
CA ASP A 262 16.47 -16.81 5.89
C ASP A 262 15.36 -16.55 6.92
N ARG A 263 14.10 -16.65 6.48
CA ARG A 263 12.92 -16.35 7.31
C ARG A 263 12.75 -17.27 8.52
N SER A 264 13.43 -18.42 8.53
CA SER A 264 13.44 -19.40 9.62
C SER A 264 14.65 -19.30 10.54
N GLU A 265 15.61 -18.40 10.26
CA GLU A 265 16.80 -18.21 11.10
C GLU A 265 16.40 -17.97 12.57
N VAL A 266 17.06 -18.68 13.50
CA VAL A 266 16.79 -18.69 14.95
C VAL A 266 15.36 -19.06 15.41
N LEU A 267 14.50 -19.56 14.51
CA LEU A 267 13.18 -20.08 14.90
C LEU A 267 13.28 -21.51 15.44
N ALA A 268 12.47 -21.81 16.46
CA ALA A 268 12.42 -23.14 17.06
C ALA A 268 11.74 -24.14 16.11
N GLN A 269 12.39 -25.28 15.88
CA GLN A 269 11.85 -26.36 15.06
C GLN A 269 10.73 -27.09 15.81
N PRO A 270 9.53 -27.25 15.21
CA PRO A 270 8.47 -28.03 15.83
C PRO A 270 8.78 -29.53 15.76
N SER A 271 8.21 -30.32 16.69
CA SER A 271 8.28 -31.78 16.61
C SER A 271 7.43 -32.33 15.44
N PRO A 272 7.72 -33.55 14.94
CA PRO A 272 6.88 -34.19 13.92
C PRO A 272 5.40 -34.29 14.32
N GLU A 273 5.09 -34.63 15.57
CA GLU A 273 3.73 -34.67 16.08
C GLU A 273 3.10 -33.27 16.17
N GLY A 274 3.92 -32.25 16.42
CA GLY A 274 3.50 -30.85 16.44
C GLY A 274 3.11 -30.33 15.06
N LEU A 275 3.69 -30.86 13.98
CA LEU A 275 3.42 -30.39 12.61
C LEU A 275 1.94 -30.49 12.22
N THR A 276 1.29 -31.63 12.51
CA THR A 276 -0.14 -31.82 12.24
C THR A 276 -0.99 -30.82 13.00
N ALA A 277 -0.70 -30.63 14.30
CA ALA A 277 -1.43 -29.68 15.14
C ALA A 277 -1.27 -28.23 14.65
N LEU A 278 -0.09 -27.86 14.14
CA LEU A 278 0.16 -26.54 13.56
C LEU A 278 -0.67 -26.31 12.29
N ILE A 279 -0.76 -27.31 11.40
CA ILE A 279 -1.59 -27.24 10.18
C ILE A 279 -3.07 -27.10 10.54
N GLU A 280 -3.57 -27.92 11.47
CA GLU A 280 -4.96 -27.82 11.97
C GLU A 280 -5.21 -26.46 12.63
N GLY A 281 -4.20 -25.96 13.34
CA GLY A 281 -4.20 -24.67 14.00
C GLY A 281 -4.29 -23.46 13.07
N LEU A 282 -4.17 -23.60 11.75
CA LEU A 282 -4.49 -22.53 10.80
C LEU A 282 -5.99 -22.19 10.76
N ARG A 283 -6.84 -23.09 11.28
CA ARG A 283 -8.31 -22.91 11.32
C ARG A 283 -8.82 -22.29 12.63
N THR A 284 -7.94 -21.87 13.53
CA THR A 284 -8.38 -21.17 14.74
C THR A 284 -8.86 -19.75 14.43
N GLU A 285 -9.92 -19.32 15.10
CA GLU A 285 -10.40 -17.93 15.02
C GLU A 285 -9.51 -16.97 15.84
N ASP A 286 -8.71 -17.49 16.78
CA ASP A 286 -7.75 -16.68 17.54
C ASP A 286 -6.60 -16.23 16.64
N GLN A 287 -6.55 -14.92 16.35
CA GLN A 287 -5.60 -14.33 15.42
C GLN A 287 -4.14 -14.54 15.83
N GLY A 288 -3.82 -14.35 17.11
CA GLY A 288 -2.46 -14.52 17.63
C GLY A 288 -1.97 -15.96 17.54
N GLN A 289 -2.83 -16.92 17.90
CA GLN A 289 -2.53 -18.34 17.80
C GLN A 289 -2.42 -18.79 16.34
N ARG A 290 -3.31 -18.31 15.45
CA ARG A 290 -3.25 -18.62 14.02
C ARG A 290 -1.94 -18.15 13.39
N LEU A 291 -1.56 -16.90 13.65
CA LEU A 291 -0.29 -16.33 13.19
C LEU A 291 0.91 -17.10 13.76
N SER A 292 0.88 -17.44 15.05
CA SER A 292 1.93 -18.25 15.67
C SER A 292 2.06 -19.63 15.01
N ASN A 293 0.93 -20.28 14.71
CA ASN A 293 0.91 -21.57 14.02
C ASN A 293 1.48 -21.46 12.60
N LEU A 294 1.03 -20.46 11.84
CA LEU A 294 1.52 -20.19 10.48
C LEU A 294 3.04 -20.01 10.47
N TYR A 295 3.58 -19.18 11.35
CA TYR A 295 5.00 -18.89 11.36
C TYR A 295 5.86 -20.00 11.99
N ALA A 296 5.30 -20.83 12.87
CA ALA A 296 5.97 -22.06 13.30
C ALA A 296 6.09 -23.10 12.17
N LEU A 297 5.16 -23.13 11.20
CA LEU A 297 5.26 -23.97 10.00
C LEU A 297 6.40 -23.52 9.08
N ILE A 298 6.75 -22.23 9.08
CA ILE A 298 7.92 -21.72 8.34
C ILE A 298 9.20 -22.32 8.92
N ALA A 299 9.30 -22.39 10.25
CA ALA A 299 10.44 -23.02 10.92
C ALA A 299 10.58 -24.50 10.51
N ALA A 300 9.47 -25.25 10.44
CA ALA A 300 9.50 -26.65 9.99
C ALA A 300 10.11 -26.84 8.60
N GLY A 301 9.94 -25.89 7.68
CA GLY A 301 10.53 -25.94 6.33
C GLY A 301 9.94 -27.05 5.46
N ALA A 302 10.81 -27.83 4.79
CA ALA A 302 10.41 -28.83 3.79
C ALA A 302 9.35 -29.85 4.25
N PRO A 303 9.41 -30.43 5.47
CA PRO A 303 8.35 -31.28 6.02
C PRO A 303 6.94 -30.68 6.00
N ALA A 304 6.78 -29.36 6.15
CA ALA A 304 5.47 -28.72 6.17
C ALA A 304 4.85 -28.53 4.77
N VAL A 305 5.68 -28.56 3.70
CA VAL A 305 5.26 -28.20 2.34
C VAL A 305 4.09 -29.05 1.84
N GLY A 306 4.10 -30.36 2.09
CA GLY A 306 3.04 -31.26 1.63
C GLY A 306 1.66 -30.87 2.21
N GLY A 307 1.57 -30.79 3.54
CA GLY A 307 0.32 -30.47 4.22
C GLY A 307 -0.16 -29.02 3.97
N LEU A 308 0.76 -28.07 3.78
CA LEU A 308 0.42 -26.71 3.36
C LEU A 308 -0.16 -26.66 1.94
N VAL A 309 0.40 -27.45 1.00
CA VAL A 309 -0.14 -27.58 -0.36
C VAL A 309 -1.53 -28.23 -0.32
N ASP A 310 -1.72 -29.28 0.47
CA ASP A 310 -3.04 -29.91 0.63
C ASP A 310 -4.06 -28.93 1.23
N THR A 311 -3.63 -28.11 2.19
CA THR A 311 -4.47 -27.05 2.79
C THR A 311 -4.87 -26.00 1.75
N LEU A 312 -3.95 -25.58 0.87
CA LEU A 312 -4.25 -24.67 -0.23
C LEU A 312 -5.22 -25.30 -1.23
N LEU A 313 -4.97 -26.55 -1.65
CA LEU A 313 -5.81 -27.27 -2.62
C LEU A 313 -7.22 -27.52 -2.09
N ALA A 314 -7.40 -27.65 -0.77
CA ALA A 314 -8.73 -27.77 -0.15
C ALA A 314 -9.62 -26.52 -0.33
N THR A 315 -9.05 -25.39 -0.78
CA THR A 315 -9.80 -24.17 -1.10
C THR A 315 -10.29 -24.12 -2.56
N ALA A 316 -9.89 -25.09 -3.39
CA ALA A 316 -10.36 -25.19 -4.77
C ALA A 316 -11.88 -25.49 -4.83
N GLY A 317 -12.55 -24.96 -5.84
CA GLY A 317 -13.98 -25.06 -6.09
C GLY A 317 -14.82 -24.04 -5.32
N LEU A 318 -14.23 -23.23 -4.44
CA LEU A 318 -14.97 -22.30 -3.56
C LEU A 318 -15.31 -20.95 -4.21
N GLY A 319 -14.90 -20.71 -5.47
CA GLY A 319 -15.20 -19.45 -6.18
C GLY A 319 -14.59 -18.21 -5.53
N ARG A 320 -13.45 -18.35 -4.83
CA ARG A 320 -12.78 -17.26 -4.09
C ARG A 320 -11.98 -16.30 -5.00
N HIS A 321 -11.84 -16.63 -6.29
CA HIS A 321 -11.18 -15.76 -7.28
C HIS A 321 -12.04 -14.60 -7.77
N GLU A 322 -13.31 -14.52 -7.35
CA GLU A 322 -14.22 -13.42 -7.67
C GLU A 322 -14.89 -12.88 -6.40
N SER A 323 -15.11 -11.57 -6.36
CA SER A 323 -15.96 -10.94 -5.35
C SER A 323 -17.42 -11.04 -5.79
N LEU A 324 -18.28 -11.58 -4.93
CA LEU A 324 -19.70 -11.79 -5.23
C LEU A 324 -20.50 -10.49 -5.23
N ASP A 325 -20.00 -9.44 -4.57
CA ASP A 325 -20.63 -8.13 -4.43
C ASP A 325 -19.56 -7.07 -4.11
N SER A 326 -19.52 -5.96 -4.87
CA SER A 326 -18.58 -4.85 -4.64
C SER A 326 -18.82 -4.10 -3.33
N THR A 327 -19.97 -4.31 -2.69
CA THR A 327 -20.35 -3.76 -1.38
C THR A 327 -20.16 -4.74 -0.22
N ASP A 328 -19.66 -5.95 -0.48
CA ASP A 328 -19.41 -6.97 0.53
C ASP A 328 -18.47 -6.43 1.63
N LYS A 329 -18.84 -6.66 2.90
CA LYS A 329 -18.02 -6.29 4.06
C LYS A 329 -16.63 -6.93 4.01
N GLY A 330 -16.49 -8.12 3.42
CA GLY A 330 -15.19 -8.78 3.22
C GLY A 330 -14.19 -7.95 2.42
N TYR A 331 -14.68 -7.08 1.54
CA TYR A 331 -13.87 -6.15 0.77
C TYR A 331 -13.12 -5.14 1.65
N TYR A 332 -13.74 -4.65 2.71
CA TYR A 332 -13.14 -3.71 3.67
C TYR A 332 -12.43 -4.43 4.82
N ALA A 333 -12.16 -5.73 4.65
CA ALA A 333 -11.66 -6.60 5.70
C ALA A 333 -12.63 -6.73 6.89
N MET A 334 -13.92 -6.42 6.72
CA MET A 334 -14.96 -6.47 7.77
C MET A 334 -15.83 -7.73 7.70
N SER A 335 -15.31 -8.82 7.13
CA SER A 335 -16.04 -10.09 7.06
C SER A 335 -16.32 -10.63 8.47
N GLU A 336 -17.51 -11.21 8.66
CA GLU A 336 -17.85 -11.97 9.87
C GLU A 336 -17.22 -13.38 9.86
N ASP A 337 -16.54 -13.80 8.79
CA ASP A 337 -15.71 -15.01 8.75
C ASP A 337 -14.22 -14.66 8.92
N ALA A 338 -13.58 -15.18 9.98
CA ALA A 338 -12.16 -14.97 10.28
C ALA A 338 -11.23 -15.63 9.23
N HIS A 339 -11.78 -16.56 8.45
CA HIS A 339 -11.11 -17.31 7.41
C HIS A 339 -11.54 -16.89 6.00
N GLU A 340 -12.30 -15.79 5.86
CA GLU A 340 -12.63 -15.25 4.55
C GLU A 340 -11.33 -14.85 3.84
N ARG A 341 -11.14 -15.41 2.65
CA ARG A 341 -10.04 -15.11 1.72
C ARG A 341 -10.65 -15.05 0.33
N ARG A 342 -10.48 -13.91 -0.33
CA ARG A 342 -11.12 -13.64 -1.61
C ARG A 342 -10.36 -12.61 -2.41
N PHE A 343 -10.53 -12.67 -3.71
CA PHE A 343 -10.14 -11.61 -4.62
C PHE A 343 -11.23 -10.53 -4.67
N GLY A 344 -10.87 -9.30 -4.32
CA GLY A 344 -11.71 -8.11 -4.45
C GLY A 344 -11.12 -7.11 -5.44
N GLU A 345 -11.95 -6.18 -5.94
CA GLU A 345 -11.48 -5.20 -6.93
C GLU A 345 -10.37 -4.27 -6.40
N ARG A 346 -10.32 -4.01 -5.09
CA ARG A 346 -9.28 -3.16 -4.48
C ARG A 346 -8.12 -3.94 -3.87
N GLN A 347 -8.31 -5.22 -3.56
CA GLN A 347 -7.33 -6.03 -2.84
C GLN A 347 -7.59 -7.52 -3.04
N PHE A 348 -6.55 -8.32 -2.92
CA PHE A 348 -6.68 -9.77 -2.76
C PHE A 348 -5.98 -10.23 -1.49
N VAL A 349 -6.67 -11.05 -0.70
CA VAL A 349 -6.13 -11.59 0.56
C VAL A 349 -5.67 -13.03 0.31
N PRO A 350 -4.35 -13.32 0.37
CA PRO A 350 -3.82 -14.66 0.12
C PRO A 350 -4.21 -15.63 1.25
N GLU A 351 -4.26 -16.91 0.91
CA GLU A 351 -4.42 -17.99 1.89
C GLU A 351 -3.20 -18.06 2.82
N ASP A 352 -3.43 -18.36 4.10
CA ASP A 352 -2.37 -18.52 5.11
C ASP A 352 -1.32 -19.55 4.67
N SER A 353 -1.76 -20.61 3.99
CA SER A 353 -0.88 -21.64 3.42
C SER A 353 0.01 -21.10 2.31
N ALA A 354 -0.47 -20.18 1.47
CA ALA A 354 0.32 -19.53 0.44
C ALA A 354 1.39 -18.61 1.05
N ILE A 355 1.05 -17.87 2.12
CA ILE A 355 2.01 -17.06 2.88
C ILE A 355 3.11 -17.94 3.48
N ALA A 356 2.75 -19.04 4.14
CA ALA A 356 3.71 -19.97 4.72
C ALA A 356 4.61 -20.63 3.65
N LEU A 357 4.04 -21.08 2.53
CA LEU A 357 4.81 -21.65 1.42
C LEU A 357 5.79 -20.67 0.81
N ALA A 358 5.39 -19.39 0.64
CA ALA A 358 6.28 -18.33 0.18
C ALA A 358 7.48 -18.15 1.13
N ALA A 359 7.19 -18.17 2.44
CA ALA A 359 8.19 -17.93 3.47
C ALA A 359 9.13 -19.12 3.72
N ILE A 360 8.67 -20.36 3.52
CA ILE A 360 9.53 -21.57 3.52
C ILE A 360 10.58 -21.50 2.39
N GLY A 361 10.28 -20.79 1.30
CA GLY A 361 11.23 -20.51 0.24
C GLY A 361 11.53 -21.74 -0.64
N ALA A 362 12.81 -22.01 -0.87
CA ALA A 362 13.28 -22.90 -1.95
C ALA A 362 12.61 -24.29 -1.97
N ALA A 363 12.30 -24.87 -0.80
CA ALA A 363 11.66 -26.18 -0.69
C ALA A 363 10.23 -26.23 -1.27
N ALA A 364 9.50 -25.12 -1.23
CA ALA A 364 8.13 -25.03 -1.73
C ALA A 364 8.05 -24.76 -3.25
N MET A 365 9.12 -24.23 -3.85
CA MET A 365 9.12 -23.72 -5.23
C MET A 365 8.66 -24.73 -6.29
N PRO A 366 9.11 -26.00 -6.29
CA PRO A 366 8.66 -26.96 -7.31
C PRO A 366 7.14 -27.19 -7.28
N LYS A 367 6.56 -27.23 -6.07
CA LYS A 367 5.12 -27.41 -5.90
C LYS A 367 4.35 -26.15 -6.30
N LEU A 368 4.77 -24.97 -5.82
CA LEU A 368 4.15 -23.70 -6.21
C LEU A 368 4.17 -23.47 -7.72
N LYS A 369 5.31 -23.75 -8.38
CA LYS A 369 5.41 -23.68 -9.85
C LYS A 369 4.41 -24.59 -10.55
N SER A 370 4.18 -25.81 -10.05
CA SER A 370 3.19 -26.73 -10.63
C SER A 370 1.75 -26.22 -10.48
N LEU A 371 1.46 -25.48 -9.40
CA LEU A 371 0.13 -24.92 -9.13
C LEU A 371 -0.23 -23.74 -10.03
N LEU A 372 0.73 -23.12 -10.73
CA LEU A 372 0.44 -22.10 -11.75
C LEU A 372 -0.38 -22.65 -12.93
N SER A 373 -0.47 -23.96 -13.11
CA SER A 373 -1.28 -24.59 -14.17
C SER A 373 -2.48 -25.35 -13.63
N HIS A 374 -2.90 -25.07 -12.39
CA HIS A 374 -4.07 -25.69 -11.80
C HIS A 374 -5.38 -25.19 -12.44
N ASP A 375 -6.39 -26.05 -12.54
CA ASP A 375 -7.67 -25.74 -13.20
C ASP A 375 -8.42 -24.59 -12.48
N ASP A 376 -8.38 -24.59 -11.15
CA ASP A 376 -8.98 -23.52 -10.34
C ASP A 376 -8.15 -22.21 -10.37
N PRO A 377 -8.75 -21.08 -10.78
CA PRO A 377 -8.09 -19.77 -10.81
C PRO A 377 -7.58 -19.28 -9.45
N TRP A 378 -8.28 -19.61 -8.36
CA TRP A 378 -7.88 -19.23 -6.99
C TRP A 378 -6.56 -19.86 -6.58
N ILE A 379 -6.31 -21.10 -7.02
CA ILE A 379 -5.06 -21.80 -6.77
C ILE A 379 -3.92 -21.16 -7.60
N ARG A 380 -4.19 -20.78 -8.86
CA ARG A 380 -3.21 -20.06 -9.70
C ARG A 380 -2.85 -18.70 -9.10
N ILE A 381 -3.84 -17.94 -8.61
CA ILE A 381 -3.66 -16.64 -7.93
C ILE A 381 -2.73 -16.79 -6.72
N ASN A 382 -3.02 -17.73 -5.82
CA ASN A 382 -2.22 -17.95 -4.61
C ASN A 382 -0.81 -18.47 -4.92
N ALA A 383 -0.65 -19.30 -5.96
CA ALA A 383 0.65 -19.75 -6.42
C ALA A 383 1.49 -18.60 -6.98
N ALA A 384 0.89 -17.72 -7.80
CA ALA A 384 1.56 -16.54 -8.34
C ALA A 384 1.98 -15.59 -7.21
N TYR A 385 1.09 -15.32 -6.24
CA TYR A 385 1.40 -14.56 -5.04
C TYR A 385 2.60 -15.14 -4.28
N ALA A 386 2.55 -16.44 -3.96
CA ALA A 386 3.58 -17.07 -3.13
C ALA A 386 4.95 -17.07 -3.81
N LEU A 387 5.01 -17.29 -5.12
CA LEU A 387 6.24 -17.16 -5.89
C LEU A 387 6.73 -15.70 -5.94
N GLY A 388 5.81 -14.73 -6.02
CA GLY A 388 6.12 -13.31 -5.92
C GLY A 388 6.77 -12.95 -4.59
N ASP A 389 6.09 -13.26 -3.48
CA ASP A 389 6.53 -12.89 -2.12
C ASP A 389 7.80 -13.63 -1.67
N ALA A 390 8.05 -14.85 -2.17
CA ALA A 390 9.31 -15.58 -1.95
C ALA A 390 10.55 -14.83 -2.47
N GLY A 391 10.36 -13.89 -3.40
CA GLY A 391 11.40 -12.97 -3.86
C GLY A 391 12.33 -13.53 -4.94
N PRO A 392 13.11 -12.65 -5.60
CA PRO A 392 13.85 -12.97 -6.82
C PRO A 392 15.00 -13.96 -6.59
N GLN A 393 15.59 -14.00 -5.40
CA GLN A 393 16.68 -14.92 -5.05
C GLN A 393 16.20 -16.38 -5.03
N ILE A 394 14.93 -16.60 -4.66
CA ILE A 394 14.34 -17.93 -4.50
C ILE A 394 13.52 -18.31 -5.74
N ALA A 395 12.65 -17.40 -6.20
CA ALA A 395 11.65 -17.68 -7.23
C ALA A 395 11.95 -17.01 -8.59
N GLY A 396 13.08 -16.32 -8.76
CA GLY A 396 13.41 -15.62 -10.01
C GLY A 396 13.46 -16.54 -11.24
N SER A 397 13.79 -17.82 -11.07
CA SER A 397 13.76 -18.84 -12.13
C SER A 397 12.34 -19.17 -12.61
N CYS A 398 11.31 -18.81 -11.84
CA CYS A 398 9.90 -19.00 -12.17
C CYS A 398 9.27 -17.76 -12.83
N ALA A 399 10.04 -16.68 -13.06
CA ALA A 399 9.52 -15.43 -13.61
C ALA A 399 8.85 -15.63 -14.99
N ASP A 400 9.43 -16.48 -15.85
CA ASP A 400 8.83 -16.82 -17.15
C ASP A 400 7.56 -17.69 -17.01
N ASP A 401 7.44 -18.47 -15.94
CA ASP A 401 6.23 -19.26 -15.68
C ASP A 401 5.09 -18.36 -15.18
N ILE A 402 5.38 -17.40 -14.29
CA ILE A 402 4.43 -16.37 -13.88
C ILE A 402 4.02 -15.51 -15.08
N ALA A 403 4.96 -15.15 -15.95
CA ALA A 403 4.67 -14.34 -17.13
C ALA A 403 3.71 -15.02 -18.13
N LYS A 404 3.59 -16.37 -18.14
CA LYS A 404 2.59 -17.07 -18.96
C LYS A 404 1.17 -16.80 -18.46
N LEU A 405 0.98 -16.56 -17.17
CA LEU A 405 -0.33 -16.20 -16.59
C LEU A 405 -0.85 -14.83 -17.05
N LEU A 406 0.00 -14.02 -17.68
CA LEU A 406 -0.46 -12.78 -18.33
C LEU A 406 -1.33 -13.05 -19.57
N ASP A 407 -1.34 -14.28 -20.09
CA ASP A 407 -2.22 -14.74 -21.16
C ASP A 407 -3.41 -15.59 -20.61
N ASP A 408 -3.64 -15.60 -19.29
CA ASP A 408 -4.73 -16.37 -18.66
C ASP A 408 -6.11 -15.82 -19.05
N SER A 409 -7.10 -16.70 -19.19
CA SER A 409 -8.49 -16.29 -19.47
C SER A 409 -9.13 -15.57 -18.29
N GLU A 410 -8.66 -15.86 -17.08
CA GLU A 410 -9.17 -15.28 -15.84
C GLU A 410 -8.44 -14.00 -15.50
N ARG A 411 -9.20 -12.91 -15.53
CA ARG A 411 -8.74 -11.54 -15.31
C ARG A 411 -8.00 -11.36 -13.98
N ASN A 412 -8.52 -11.97 -12.91
CA ASN A 412 -7.92 -11.88 -11.58
C ASN A 412 -6.63 -12.69 -11.46
N VAL A 413 -6.44 -13.73 -12.28
CA VAL A 413 -5.15 -14.44 -12.40
C VAL A 413 -4.12 -13.54 -13.08
N VAL A 414 -4.49 -12.84 -14.16
CA VAL A 414 -3.59 -11.87 -14.82
C VAL A 414 -3.16 -10.77 -13.85
N ARG A 415 -4.07 -10.24 -13.03
CA ARG A 415 -3.76 -9.22 -12.01
C ARG A 415 -2.79 -9.74 -10.96
N ALA A 416 -3.01 -10.95 -10.44
CA ALA A 416 -2.10 -11.58 -9.48
C ALA A 416 -0.72 -11.81 -10.09
N ALA A 417 -0.65 -12.19 -11.37
CA ALA A 417 0.62 -12.35 -12.08
C ALA A 417 1.36 -11.00 -12.27
N LEU A 418 0.65 -9.93 -12.63
CA LEU A 418 1.23 -8.58 -12.72
C LEU A 418 1.79 -8.11 -11.38
N ASP A 419 1.05 -8.29 -10.28
CA ASP A 419 1.52 -7.90 -8.94
C ASP A 419 2.72 -8.77 -8.51
N ALA A 420 2.69 -10.09 -8.75
CA ALA A 420 3.83 -10.96 -8.50
C ALA A 420 5.09 -10.54 -9.27
N LEU A 421 4.96 -10.10 -10.53
CA LEU A 421 6.08 -9.54 -11.31
C LEU A 421 6.59 -8.21 -10.74
N CYS A 422 5.69 -7.36 -10.20
CA CYS A 422 6.10 -6.16 -9.46
C CYS A 422 6.95 -6.51 -8.23
N VAL A 423 6.51 -7.52 -7.47
CA VAL A 423 7.19 -7.96 -6.23
C VAL A 423 8.52 -8.64 -6.53
N LEU A 424 8.60 -9.45 -7.60
CA LEU A 424 9.85 -10.08 -8.03
C LEU A 424 10.86 -9.05 -8.54
N GLY A 425 10.40 -8.10 -9.36
CA GLY A 425 11.26 -7.08 -9.96
C GLY A 425 12.38 -7.64 -10.85
N THR A 426 12.26 -8.90 -11.30
CA THR A 426 13.20 -9.55 -12.23
C THR A 426 12.44 -10.48 -13.16
N PHE A 427 12.61 -10.30 -14.47
CA PHE A 427 11.97 -11.12 -15.50
C PHE A 427 12.59 -10.89 -16.87
N GLY A 428 12.41 -11.86 -17.78
CA GLY A 428 13.01 -11.86 -19.10
C GLY A 428 12.26 -11.05 -20.17
N LYS A 429 12.83 -11.01 -21.38
CA LYS A 429 12.26 -10.32 -22.55
C LYS A 429 10.83 -10.77 -22.89
N SER A 430 10.50 -12.04 -22.62
CA SER A 430 9.17 -12.61 -22.85
C SER A 430 8.10 -11.92 -22.01
N ALA A 431 8.40 -11.63 -20.75
CA ALA A 431 7.51 -10.87 -19.86
C ALA A 431 7.40 -9.41 -20.31
N VAL A 432 8.53 -8.75 -20.60
CA VAL A 432 8.54 -7.35 -21.08
C VAL A 432 7.64 -7.15 -22.30
N LYS A 433 7.66 -8.09 -23.27
CA LYS A 433 6.78 -8.02 -24.44
C LYS A 433 5.29 -8.08 -24.08
N ARG A 434 4.90 -8.88 -23.10
CA ARG A 434 3.50 -8.98 -22.64
C ARG A 434 3.07 -7.73 -21.88
N LEU A 435 3.94 -7.21 -21.01
CA LEU A 435 3.71 -5.94 -20.31
C LEU A 435 3.56 -4.77 -21.31
N HIS A 436 4.38 -4.75 -22.36
CA HIS A 436 4.26 -3.74 -23.42
C HIS A 436 2.92 -3.85 -24.16
N ARG A 437 2.40 -5.07 -24.40
CA ARG A 437 1.08 -5.25 -25.00
C ARG A 437 -0.02 -4.56 -24.19
N PHE A 438 -0.05 -4.73 -22.86
CA PHE A 438 -1.02 -4.05 -22.01
C PHE A 438 -0.95 -2.53 -22.11
N LEU A 439 0.26 -1.99 -22.27
CA LEU A 439 0.51 -0.55 -22.39
C LEU A 439 0.15 0.01 -23.77
N ALA A 440 0.28 -0.79 -24.83
CA ALA A 440 0.12 -0.34 -26.21
C ALA A 440 -1.27 -0.60 -26.79
N GLU A 441 -1.98 -1.62 -26.29
CA GLU A 441 -3.21 -2.12 -26.88
C GLU A 441 -4.38 -1.97 -25.91
N ASP A 442 -5.59 -1.88 -26.46
CA ASP A 442 -6.82 -2.01 -25.70
C ASP A 442 -7.20 -3.49 -25.61
N HIS A 443 -7.69 -3.90 -24.44
CA HIS A 443 -8.09 -5.30 -24.19
C HIS A 443 -9.61 -5.42 -24.19
N GLU A 444 -10.15 -6.25 -25.08
CA GLU A 444 -11.59 -6.44 -25.22
C GLU A 444 -12.20 -6.93 -23.89
N GLY A 445 -13.27 -6.27 -23.45
CA GLY A 445 -13.95 -6.57 -22.19
C GLY A 445 -13.26 -6.04 -20.92
N TRP A 446 -12.10 -5.37 -21.02
CA TRP A 446 -11.37 -4.84 -19.84
C TRP A 446 -11.69 -3.37 -19.51
N LYS A 447 -12.52 -2.72 -20.33
CA LYS A 447 -13.04 -1.37 -20.11
C LYS A 447 -14.33 -1.34 -19.27
N VAL A 448 -14.63 -2.42 -18.55
CA VAL A 448 -15.75 -2.43 -17.60
C VAL A 448 -15.38 -1.49 -16.46
N GLU A 449 -16.20 -0.46 -16.26
CA GLU A 449 -16.02 0.48 -15.16
C GLU A 449 -16.21 -0.26 -13.84
N THR A 450 -15.25 -0.07 -12.94
CA THR A 450 -15.42 -0.36 -11.52
C THR A 450 -15.76 0.95 -10.84
N ASP A 451 -16.66 0.93 -9.85
CA ASP A 451 -16.97 2.11 -9.04
C ASP A 451 -15.66 2.71 -8.50
N GLY A 452 -15.31 3.91 -8.96
CA GLY A 452 -14.10 4.61 -8.51
C GLY A 452 -14.31 5.29 -7.15
N GLU A 453 -13.52 6.32 -6.85
CA GLU A 453 -13.83 7.18 -5.69
C GLU A 453 -15.06 8.03 -6.06
N PRO A 454 -16.27 7.73 -5.55
CA PRO A 454 -17.49 8.36 -6.04
C PRO A 454 -17.49 9.87 -5.80
N ARG A 455 -16.70 10.31 -4.81
CA ARG A 455 -16.53 11.72 -4.42
C ARG A 455 -15.68 12.53 -5.40
N LEU A 456 -14.88 11.89 -6.26
CA LEU A 456 -14.07 12.54 -7.30
C LEU A 456 -14.62 12.34 -8.72
N GLY A 457 -15.58 11.42 -8.91
CA GLY A 457 -16.23 11.17 -10.20
C GLY A 457 -15.32 10.53 -11.25
N TRP A 458 -14.27 9.82 -10.83
CA TRP A 458 -13.41 9.05 -11.72
C TRP A 458 -13.88 7.60 -11.78
N HIS A 459 -13.88 7.01 -12.98
CA HIS A 459 -14.11 5.57 -13.17
C HIS A 459 -12.77 4.91 -13.43
N TRP A 460 -12.52 3.76 -12.81
CA TRP A 460 -11.30 2.99 -13.03
C TRP A 460 -11.67 1.69 -13.74
N THR A 461 -10.94 1.33 -14.79
CA THR A 461 -11.16 0.07 -15.50
C THR A 461 -10.06 -0.93 -15.19
N MET A 462 -10.34 -2.21 -15.39
CA MET A 462 -9.32 -3.26 -15.28
C MET A 462 -8.14 -2.98 -16.23
N GLN A 463 -8.39 -2.41 -17.42
CA GLN A 463 -7.35 -1.99 -18.35
C GLN A 463 -6.40 -0.96 -17.71
N ASN A 464 -6.94 0.05 -17.01
CA ASN A 464 -6.10 1.03 -16.32
C ASN A 464 -5.25 0.39 -15.23
N GLN A 465 -5.79 -0.58 -14.48
CA GLN A 465 -5.03 -1.32 -13.47
C GLN A 465 -3.86 -2.10 -14.08
N ALA A 466 -4.12 -2.80 -15.18
CA ALA A 466 -3.11 -3.63 -15.82
C ALA A 466 -1.99 -2.81 -16.44
N ARG A 467 -2.31 -1.64 -17.01
CA ARG A 467 -1.33 -0.67 -17.49
C ARG A 467 -0.48 -0.10 -16.35
N TYR A 468 -1.12 0.31 -15.26
CA TYR A 468 -0.43 0.79 -14.08
C TYR A 468 0.52 -0.26 -13.48
N LEU A 469 0.04 -1.49 -13.26
CA LEU A 469 0.88 -2.58 -12.74
C LEU A 469 1.98 -2.97 -13.74
N SER A 470 1.74 -2.90 -15.05
CA SER A 470 2.77 -3.13 -16.06
C SER A 470 3.89 -2.08 -15.97
N ALA A 471 3.54 -0.80 -15.84
CA ALA A 471 4.51 0.27 -15.64
C ALA A 471 5.27 0.12 -14.30
N LEU A 472 4.58 -0.28 -13.22
CA LEU A 472 5.20 -0.54 -11.92
C LEU A 472 6.13 -1.77 -11.95
N ALA A 473 5.77 -2.83 -12.68
CA ALA A 473 6.63 -3.99 -12.86
C ALA A 473 7.90 -3.65 -13.66
N LEU A 474 7.77 -2.85 -14.72
CA LEU A 474 8.93 -2.35 -15.48
C LEU A 474 9.80 -1.43 -14.62
N LEU A 475 9.20 -0.57 -13.79
CA LEU A 475 9.92 0.24 -12.80
C LEU A 475 10.69 -0.63 -11.80
N ALA A 476 10.06 -1.68 -11.26
CA ALA A 476 10.72 -2.64 -10.38
C ALA A 476 11.88 -3.35 -11.10
N LEU A 477 11.69 -3.77 -12.35
CA LEU A 477 12.75 -4.37 -13.18
C LEU A 477 13.96 -3.43 -13.31
N VAL A 478 13.74 -2.17 -13.70
CA VAL A 478 14.81 -1.17 -13.85
C VAL A 478 15.50 -0.89 -12.51
N SER A 479 14.77 -1.00 -11.40
CA SER A 479 15.33 -0.79 -10.06
C SER A 479 16.32 -1.88 -9.66
N ASN A 480 16.13 -3.10 -10.16
CA ASN A 480 16.95 -4.28 -9.85
C ASN A 480 17.97 -4.63 -10.95
N ALA A 481 17.76 -4.19 -12.18
CA ALA A 481 18.66 -4.47 -13.30
C ALA A 481 19.80 -3.43 -13.40
N ASN A 482 21.01 -3.91 -13.65
CA ASN A 482 22.18 -3.06 -13.86
C ASN A 482 22.31 -2.52 -15.30
N ALA A 483 21.36 -2.80 -16.20
CA ALA A 483 21.45 -2.42 -17.60
C ALA A 483 20.11 -2.06 -18.24
N ALA A 484 20.12 -0.98 -19.04
CA ALA A 484 19.00 -0.54 -19.85
C ALA A 484 18.79 -1.48 -21.06
N SER A 485 17.55 -1.91 -21.28
CA SER A 485 17.12 -2.63 -22.48
C SER A 485 16.27 -1.69 -23.34
N ALA A 486 16.54 -1.67 -24.65
CA ALA A 486 15.76 -0.86 -25.59
C ALA A 486 14.28 -1.26 -25.61
N GLU A 487 13.98 -2.54 -25.37
CA GLU A 487 12.62 -3.05 -25.26
C GLU A 487 11.90 -2.51 -24.01
N VAL A 488 12.60 -2.44 -22.86
CA VAL A 488 12.06 -1.84 -21.63
C VAL A 488 11.83 -0.34 -21.81
N GLU A 489 12.79 0.38 -22.39
CA GLU A 489 12.67 1.81 -22.66
C GLU A 489 11.49 2.10 -23.60
N ALA A 490 11.32 1.33 -24.68
CA ALA A 490 10.21 1.50 -25.61
C ALA A 490 8.84 1.28 -24.93
N ALA A 491 8.72 0.26 -24.07
CA ALA A 491 7.49 0.01 -23.31
C ALA A 491 7.18 1.17 -22.36
N LEU A 492 8.18 1.70 -21.66
CA LEU A 492 8.03 2.84 -20.76
C LEU A 492 7.69 4.15 -21.49
N ILE A 493 8.26 4.38 -22.68
CA ILE A 493 7.89 5.52 -23.52
C ILE A 493 6.43 5.38 -23.98
N THR A 494 5.98 4.19 -24.35
CA THR A 494 4.58 3.92 -24.71
C THR A 494 3.65 4.23 -23.54
N ALA A 495 4.05 3.87 -22.31
CA ALA A 495 3.30 4.14 -21.08
C ALA A 495 3.06 5.65 -20.80
N LEU A 496 3.82 6.56 -21.41
CA LEU A 496 3.63 8.00 -21.27
C LEU A 496 2.37 8.53 -21.97
N ASP A 497 1.81 7.76 -22.90
CA ASP A 497 0.60 8.13 -23.65
C ASP A 497 -0.70 7.62 -22.98
N ASP A 498 -0.60 6.96 -21.82
CA ASP A 498 -1.78 6.48 -21.09
C ASP A 498 -2.66 7.64 -20.58
N GLU A 499 -3.97 7.40 -20.56
CA GLU A 499 -4.98 8.40 -20.20
C GLU A 499 -5.02 8.70 -18.69
N THR A 500 -4.60 7.74 -17.85
CA THR A 500 -4.57 7.93 -16.40
C THR A 500 -3.26 8.57 -15.98
N GLY A 501 -3.26 9.41 -14.95
CA GLY A 501 -2.01 10.01 -14.44
C GLY A 501 -1.06 9.02 -13.77
N TYR A 502 -1.55 7.83 -13.38
CA TYR A 502 -0.79 6.86 -12.59
C TYR A 502 0.26 6.11 -13.41
N THR A 503 -0.15 5.54 -14.55
CA THR A 503 0.75 4.83 -15.48
C THR A 503 1.96 5.67 -15.91
N PRO A 504 1.79 6.90 -16.43
CA PRO A 504 2.90 7.74 -16.87
C PRO A 504 3.74 8.25 -15.70
N ALA A 505 3.19 8.40 -14.48
CA ALA A 505 3.97 8.73 -13.30
C ALA A 505 4.98 7.61 -12.97
N MET A 506 4.56 6.34 -13.00
CA MET A 506 5.48 5.21 -12.85
C MET A 506 6.49 5.13 -13.99
N ALA A 507 6.05 5.40 -15.22
CA ALA A 507 6.92 5.41 -16.38
C ALA A 507 8.01 6.49 -16.29
N CYS A 508 7.68 7.70 -15.85
CA CYS A 508 8.66 8.77 -15.65
C CYS A 508 9.75 8.37 -14.65
N LEU A 509 9.38 7.80 -13.50
CA LEU A 509 10.34 7.30 -12.51
C LEU A 509 11.23 6.18 -13.08
N ALA A 510 10.67 5.29 -13.90
CA ALA A 510 11.41 4.19 -14.49
C ALA A 510 12.39 4.69 -15.57
N LEU A 511 11.95 5.64 -16.41
CA LEU A 511 12.79 6.30 -17.42
C LEU A 511 13.92 7.10 -16.77
N GLU A 512 13.66 7.74 -15.63
CA GLU A 512 14.69 8.39 -14.83
C GLU A 512 15.73 7.38 -14.33
N ARG A 513 15.29 6.26 -13.75
CA ARG A 513 16.19 5.19 -13.26
C ARG A 513 16.97 4.51 -14.37
N LEU A 514 16.41 4.41 -15.59
CA LEU A 514 17.13 3.92 -16.76
C LEU A 514 18.30 4.84 -17.11
N GLY A 515 18.14 6.15 -16.93
CA GLY A 515 19.21 7.14 -17.08
C GLY A 515 19.73 7.33 -18.50
N THR A 516 19.14 6.69 -19.52
CA THR A 516 19.52 6.93 -20.92
C THR A 516 19.09 8.34 -21.35
N VAL A 517 19.83 8.94 -22.28
CA VAL A 517 19.53 10.31 -22.75
C VAL A 517 18.14 10.39 -23.38
N SER A 518 17.73 9.37 -24.12
CA SER A 518 16.38 9.27 -24.72
C SER A 518 15.30 9.11 -23.66
N ALA A 519 15.51 8.24 -22.66
CA ALA A 519 14.56 8.07 -21.56
C ALA A 519 14.36 9.37 -20.76
N MET A 520 15.44 10.03 -20.36
CA MET A 520 15.39 11.32 -19.65
C MET A 520 14.68 12.39 -20.48
N ARG A 521 14.95 12.47 -21.79
CA ARG A 521 14.26 13.42 -22.68
C ARG A 521 12.77 13.12 -22.80
N ALA A 522 12.37 11.85 -22.85
CA ALA A 522 10.97 11.46 -22.91
C ALA A 522 10.22 11.87 -21.63
N ALA A 523 10.78 11.54 -20.46
CA ALA A 523 10.23 11.95 -19.17
C ALA A 523 10.14 13.48 -19.02
N ILE A 524 11.23 14.21 -19.32
CA ILE A 524 11.25 15.68 -19.26
C ILE A 524 10.22 16.29 -20.21
N ARG A 525 10.10 15.77 -21.45
CA ARG A 525 9.10 16.25 -22.42
C ARG A 525 7.70 16.04 -21.87
N TYR A 526 7.39 14.84 -21.37
CA TYR A 526 6.08 14.52 -20.80
C TYR A 526 5.71 15.48 -19.64
N LEU A 527 6.64 15.68 -18.70
CA LEU A 527 6.44 16.56 -17.54
C LEU A 527 6.37 18.04 -17.92
N SER A 528 7.14 18.49 -18.92
CA SER A 528 7.24 19.90 -19.30
C SER A 528 5.92 20.53 -19.75
N VAL A 529 5.02 19.73 -20.32
CA VAL A 529 3.69 20.16 -20.81
C VAL A 529 2.58 19.94 -19.78
N ARG A 530 2.89 19.29 -18.65
CA ARG A 530 1.94 18.95 -17.57
C ARG A 530 2.29 19.59 -16.22
N ARG A 531 3.25 20.52 -16.21
CA ARG A 531 3.63 21.25 -15.00
C ARG A 531 2.58 22.29 -14.61
N LEU A 532 2.31 22.40 -13.31
CA LEU A 532 1.52 23.49 -12.75
C LEU A 532 2.45 24.68 -12.43
N ASP A 533 2.04 25.90 -12.77
CA ASP A 533 2.74 27.11 -12.36
C ASP A 533 2.35 27.47 -10.92
N ALA A 534 3.18 27.06 -9.95
CA ALA A 534 2.96 27.27 -8.52
C ALA A 534 2.91 28.75 -8.10
N SER A 535 3.35 29.71 -8.96
CA SER A 535 3.22 31.14 -8.64
C SER A 535 1.76 31.61 -8.57
N HIS A 536 0.83 30.87 -9.21
CA HIS A 536 -0.61 31.09 -9.05
C HIS A 536 -1.07 30.94 -7.60
N ASN A 537 -0.35 30.20 -6.76
CA ASN A 537 -0.63 30.07 -5.33
C ASN A 537 -0.41 31.39 -4.56
N ASN A 538 0.49 32.25 -5.04
CA ASN A 538 0.93 33.47 -4.35
C ASN A 538 0.48 34.76 -5.05
N SER A 539 -0.26 34.64 -6.16
CA SER A 539 -0.75 35.81 -6.89
C SER A 539 -1.84 36.56 -6.10
N LEU A 540 -2.00 37.85 -6.38
CA LEU A 540 -3.03 38.72 -5.78
C LEU A 540 -4.47 38.22 -6.01
N SER A 541 -4.69 37.20 -6.85
CA SER A 541 -5.96 36.49 -6.99
C SER A 541 -6.25 35.47 -5.89
N ARG A 542 -5.40 35.39 -4.84
CA ARG A 542 -5.59 34.58 -3.62
C ARG A 542 -6.92 34.77 -2.90
N THR A 543 -7.74 35.76 -3.23
CA THR A 543 -9.11 35.85 -2.68
C THR A 543 -10.08 34.90 -3.37
N GLY A 544 -9.65 34.27 -4.47
CA GLY A 544 -10.50 33.51 -5.37
C GLY A 544 -11.53 34.39 -6.08
N GLY A 545 -11.41 35.72 -6.05
CA GLY A 545 -12.47 36.64 -6.47
C GLY A 545 -12.97 36.40 -7.90
N ILE A 546 -12.06 36.11 -8.83
CA ILE A 546 -12.41 35.79 -10.23
C ILE A 546 -13.10 34.43 -10.33
N ALA A 547 -12.58 33.41 -9.62
CA ALA A 547 -13.15 32.07 -9.63
C ALA A 547 -14.52 32.01 -8.92
N LYS A 548 -14.70 32.75 -7.82
CA LYS A 548 -15.97 32.92 -7.10
C LYS A 548 -16.99 33.68 -7.96
N ALA A 549 -16.60 34.79 -8.57
CA ALA A 549 -17.48 35.51 -9.49
C ALA A 549 -17.87 34.66 -10.69
N HIS A 550 -16.94 33.89 -11.26
CA HIS A 550 -17.23 32.98 -12.37
C HIS A 550 -18.14 31.82 -11.92
N ARG A 551 -17.92 31.25 -10.73
CA ARG A 551 -18.77 30.24 -10.10
C ARG A 551 -20.20 30.76 -9.93
N ASP A 552 -20.36 31.95 -9.34
CA ASP A 552 -21.68 32.55 -9.12
C ASP A 552 -22.41 32.75 -10.46
N VAL A 553 -21.69 33.18 -11.50
CA VAL A 553 -22.24 33.31 -12.87
C VAL A 553 -22.66 31.97 -13.46
N ILE A 554 -21.85 30.91 -13.33
CA ILE A 554 -22.17 29.58 -13.86
C ILE A 554 -23.34 28.96 -13.08
N SER A 555 -23.32 29.02 -11.74
CA SER A 555 -24.39 28.51 -10.89
C SER A 555 -25.72 29.22 -11.16
N ALA A 556 -25.70 30.54 -11.36
CA ALA A 556 -26.89 31.30 -11.76
C ALA A 556 -27.41 30.88 -13.14
N ARG A 557 -26.53 30.61 -14.11
CA ARG A 557 -26.93 30.12 -15.44
C ARG A 557 -27.55 28.73 -15.37
N LEU A 558 -26.93 27.81 -14.65
CA LEU A 558 -27.43 26.44 -14.49
C LEU A 558 -28.80 26.41 -13.81
N ALA A 559 -28.99 27.23 -12.77
CA ALA A 559 -30.26 27.38 -12.06
C ALA A 559 -31.36 28.04 -12.89
N ALA A 560 -31.00 28.87 -13.88
CA ALA A 560 -31.96 29.49 -14.81
C ALA A 560 -32.35 28.58 -15.99
N SER A 561 -31.61 27.48 -16.20
CA SER A 561 -31.85 26.47 -17.24
C SER A 561 -32.49 25.17 -16.73
N ALA A 562 -32.74 25.08 -15.41
CA ALA A 562 -33.57 24.06 -14.76
C ALA A 562 -34.97 24.65 -14.49
#